data_AF-A0A7K0RGK0-F1
#
_entry.id   AF-A0A7K0RGK0-F1
#
_cell.length_a   1.000
_cell.length_b   1.000
_cell.length_c   1.000
_cell.angle_alpha   90.00
_cell.angle_beta   90.00
_cell.angle_gamma   90.00
#
_symmetry.space_group_name_H-M   'P 1'
#
loop_
_entity.id
_entity.type
_entity.pdbx_description
1 polymer ?
#
loop_
_entity_poly.entity_id
_entity_poly.type
_entity_poly.pdbx_seq_one_letter_code
_entity_poly.pdbx_strand_id
1 'polypeptide(L)'
;EDIQLSLYAVAAREAWQVESELQSYHYVLDDEKIPVPASEIDRDWIAETVNEVAASISAQEFEPTPSASACGYCDFRIACPAAEI
;
A
#
# COMPACT_ATOMS: atom_id res chain seq x y z
N GLU A 1 -6.52 3.20 -5.65
CA GLU A 1 -5.72 4.31 -5.09
C GLU A 1 -4.35 3.78 -4.73
N ASP A 2 -3.33 4.61 -4.81
CA ASP A 2 -1.94 4.20 -4.61
C ASP A 2 -1.55 4.29 -3.12
N ILE A 3 -1.41 3.14 -2.45
CA ILE A 3 -1.03 3.09 -1.03
C ILE A 3 0.42 3.58 -0.81
N GLN A 4 1.35 3.13 -1.65
CA GLN A 4 2.77 3.30 -1.42
C GLN A 4 3.21 4.76 -1.52
N LEU A 5 2.86 5.41 -2.64
CA LEU A 5 3.21 6.80 -2.90
C LEU A 5 2.48 7.77 -1.97
N SER A 6 1.20 7.47 -1.64
CA SER A 6 0.44 8.24 -0.65
C SER A 6 1.06 8.17 0.75
N LEU A 7 1.50 6.97 1.17
CA LEU A 7 2.15 6.79 2.45
C LEU A 7 3.48 7.53 2.53
N TYR A 8 4.28 7.52 1.46
CA TYR A 8 5.50 8.33 1.39
C TYR A 8 5.23 9.83 1.42
N ALA A 9 4.12 10.30 0.84
CA ALA A 9 3.71 11.70 0.92
C ALA A 9 3.47 12.13 2.38
N VAL A 10 2.74 11.30 3.13
CA VAL A 10 2.48 11.54 4.57
C VAL A 10 3.79 11.51 5.35
N ALA A 11 4.62 10.49 5.15
CA ALA A 11 5.90 10.37 5.84
C ALA A 11 6.86 11.54 5.56
N ALA A 12 6.94 12.01 4.31
CA ALA A 12 7.77 13.16 3.95
C ALA A 12 7.32 14.45 4.67
N ARG A 13 6.00 14.66 4.79
CA ARG A 13 5.47 15.79 5.56
C ARG A 13 5.76 15.63 7.04
N GLU A 14 5.46 14.47 7.62
CA GLU A 14 5.48 14.29 9.08
C GLU A 14 6.90 14.16 9.63
N ALA A 15 7.76 13.39 8.97
CA ALA A 15 9.12 13.16 9.43
C ALA A 15 10.08 14.28 9.02
N TRP A 16 9.89 14.87 7.83
CA TRP A 16 10.85 15.80 7.24
C TRP A 16 10.31 17.21 7.00
N GLN A 17 9.02 17.46 7.23
CA GLN A 17 8.38 18.76 7.01
C GLN A 17 8.49 19.22 5.55
N VAL A 18 8.48 18.28 4.61
CA VAL A 18 8.56 18.54 3.17
C VAL A 18 7.20 18.25 2.54
N GLU A 19 6.66 19.21 1.79
CA GLU A 19 5.48 18.99 0.96
C GLU A 19 5.90 18.33 -0.36
N SER A 20 5.33 17.14 -0.62
CA SER A 20 5.59 16.38 -1.84
C SER A 20 4.72 16.88 -2.99
N GLU A 21 5.21 17.86 -3.76
CA GLU A 21 4.47 18.42 -4.91
C GLU A 21 4.38 17.46 -6.10
N LEU A 22 5.32 16.52 -6.23
CA LEU A 22 5.42 15.58 -7.35
C LEU A 22 5.95 14.23 -6.85
N GLN A 23 5.33 13.16 -7.34
CA GLN A 23 5.75 11.79 -7.06
C GLN A 23 5.93 11.03 -8.38
N SER A 24 6.59 9.88 -8.33
CA SER A 24 6.82 9.10 -9.53
C SER A 24 7.17 7.66 -9.24
N TYR A 25 6.76 6.77 -10.13
CA TYR A 25 7.37 5.45 -10.26
C TYR A 25 8.52 5.49 -11.26
N HIS A 26 9.69 5.00 -10.86
CA HIS A 26 10.81 4.77 -11.77
C HIS A 26 10.97 3.27 -11.99
N TYR A 27 10.56 2.81 -13.17
CA TYR A 27 10.74 1.44 -13.65
C TYR A 27 12.18 1.27 -14.13
N VAL A 28 13.07 0.91 -13.20
CA VAL A 28 14.53 0.91 -13.40
C VAL A 28 14.98 0.04 -14.59
N LEU A 29 14.32 -1.09 -14.84
CA LEU A 29 14.68 -1.99 -15.93
C LEU A 29 14.44 -1.37 -17.31
N ASP A 30 13.40 -0.56 -17.42
CA ASP A 30 12.97 0.12 -18.64
C ASP A 30 13.51 1.57 -18.72
N ASP A 31 14.21 2.02 -17.66
CA ASP A 31 14.61 3.40 -17.41
C ASP A 31 13.48 4.42 -17.58
N GLU A 32 12.26 4.02 -17.20
CA GLU A 32 11.06 4.82 -17.42
C GLU A 32 10.56 5.44 -16.11
N LYS A 33 10.47 6.78 -16.08
CA LYS A 33 9.97 7.53 -14.92
C LYS A 33 8.58 8.10 -15.20
N ILE A 34 7.58 7.50 -14.58
CA ILE A 34 6.18 7.89 -14.69
C ILE A 34 5.83 8.85 -13.54
N PRO A 35 5.52 10.13 -13.82
CA PRO A 35 5.05 11.05 -12.79
C PRO A 35 3.62 10.69 -12.35
N VAL A 36 3.35 10.84 -11.07
CA VAL A 36 2.03 10.69 -10.45
C VAL A 36 1.63 12.06 -9.86
N PRO A 37 0.52 12.66 -10.30
CA PRO A 37 0.07 13.95 -9.79
C PRO A 37 -0.22 13.90 -8.29
N ALA A 38 0.26 14.89 -7.54
CA ALA A 38 0.01 14.97 -6.09
C ALA A 38 -1.49 15.15 -5.74
N SER A 39 -2.30 15.67 -6.69
CA SER A 39 -3.76 15.75 -6.53
C SER A 39 -4.45 14.39 -6.49
N GLU A 40 -3.77 13.32 -6.91
CA GLU A 40 -4.29 11.95 -6.84
C GLU A 40 -4.02 11.29 -5.46
N ILE A 41 -3.34 12.00 -4.56
CA ILE A 41 -3.00 11.51 -3.22
C ILE A 41 -4.03 12.04 -2.22
N ASP A 42 -4.89 11.14 -1.74
CA ASP A 42 -5.75 11.41 -0.59
C ASP A 42 -5.02 11.06 0.72
N ARG A 43 -4.59 12.09 1.44
CA ARG A 43 -3.81 11.95 2.69
C ARG A 43 -4.65 11.49 3.87
N ASP A 44 -5.93 11.88 3.91
CA ASP A 44 -6.81 11.51 5.01
C ASP A 44 -7.21 10.05 4.87
N TRP A 45 -7.52 9.63 3.64
CA TRP A 45 -7.78 8.22 3.31
C TRP A 45 -6.62 7.29 3.65
N ILE A 46 -5.37 7.65 3.29
CA ILE A 46 -4.22 6.77 3.59
C ILE A 46 -3.96 6.69 5.09
N ALA A 47 -4.13 7.79 5.83
CA ALA A 47 -4.00 7.79 7.28
C ALA A 47 -5.06 6.91 7.95
N GLU A 48 -6.32 6.99 7.51
CA GLU A 48 -7.40 6.13 7.97
C GLU A 48 -7.08 4.65 7.69
N THR A 49 -6.72 4.34 6.43
CA THR A 49 -6.38 2.98 6.00
C THR A 49 -5.24 2.38 6.83
N VAL A 50 -4.17 3.14 7.08
CA VAL A 50 -3.03 2.67 7.89
C VAL A 50 -3.46 2.39 9.33
N ASN A 51 -4.27 3.24 9.93
CA ASN A 51 -4.74 3.06 11.31
C ASN A 51 -5.67 1.84 11.42
N GLU A 52 -6.57 1.63 10.45
CA GLU A 52 -7.45 0.45 10.40
C GLU A 52 -6.61 -0.83 10.31
N VAL A 53 -5.68 -0.91 9.36
CA VAL A 53 -4.81 -2.07 9.17
C VAL A 53 -3.96 -2.33 10.42
N ALA A 54 -3.40 -1.28 11.04
CA ALA A 54 -2.60 -1.41 12.26
C ALA A 54 -3.44 -1.93 13.45
N ALA A 55 -4.69 -1.50 13.57
CA ALA A 55 -5.62 -1.97 14.60
C ALA A 55 -5.92 -3.47 14.42
N SER A 56 -6.26 -3.92 13.20
CA SER A 56 -6.52 -5.33 12.91
C SER A 56 -5.29 -6.21 13.13
N ILE A 57 -4.09 -5.76 12.73
CA ILE A 57 -2.83 -6.46 13.04
C ILE A 57 -2.65 -6.62 14.56
N SER A 58 -2.89 -5.56 15.32
CA SER A 58 -2.76 -5.57 16.79
C SER A 58 -3.79 -6.50 17.45
N ALA A 59 -4.98 -6.61 16.86
CA ALA A 59 -6.04 -7.52 17.27
C ALA A 59 -5.86 -8.97 16.79
N GLN A 60 -4.81 -9.24 15.98
CA GLN A 60 -4.56 -10.54 15.35
C GLN A 60 -5.67 -11.00 14.39
N GLU A 61 -6.34 -10.04 13.75
CA GLU A 61 -7.39 -10.29 12.77
C GLU A 61 -6.78 -10.58 11.39
N PHE A 62 -6.40 -11.84 11.18
CA PHE A 62 -5.76 -12.30 9.93
C PHE A 62 -6.67 -13.16 9.06
N GLU A 63 -7.98 -12.89 9.10
CA GLU A 63 -8.95 -13.63 8.28
C GLU A 63 -8.62 -13.44 6.79
N PRO A 64 -8.39 -14.51 6.03
CA PRO A 64 -8.01 -14.39 4.63
C PRO A 64 -9.15 -13.77 3.80
N THR A 65 -8.77 -13.00 2.78
CA THR A 65 -9.69 -12.44 1.77
C THR A 65 -9.37 -13.07 0.40
N PRO A 66 -9.92 -14.27 0.09
CA PRO A 66 -9.53 -15.00 -1.11
C PRO A 66 -9.78 -14.21 -2.39
N SER A 67 -8.78 -14.16 -3.26
CA SER A 67 -8.85 -13.50 -4.55
C SER A 67 -8.17 -14.34 -5.62
N ALA A 68 -8.85 -14.57 -6.74
CA ALA A 68 -8.29 -15.34 -7.85
C ALA A 68 -6.99 -14.72 -8.40
N SER A 69 -6.89 -13.38 -8.42
CA SER A 69 -5.70 -12.69 -8.93
C SER A 69 -4.51 -12.73 -7.97
N ALA A 70 -4.77 -12.75 -6.65
CA ALA A 70 -3.71 -12.75 -5.64
C ALA A 70 -3.29 -14.17 -5.22
N CYS A 71 -4.26 -15.07 -5.00
CA CYS A 71 -4.00 -16.40 -4.45
C CYS A 71 -3.17 -17.31 -5.37
N GLY A 72 -3.08 -17.02 -6.68
CA GLY A 72 -2.25 -17.76 -7.63
C GLY A 72 -0.74 -17.54 -7.47
N TYR A 73 -0.35 -16.41 -6.87
CA TYR A 73 1.05 -16.00 -6.68
C TYR A 73 1.39 -15.73 -5.21
N CYS A 74 0.52 -16.12 -4.27
CA CYS A 74 0.69 -15.85 -2.85
C CYS A 74 1.63 -16.86 -2.19
N ASP A 75 2.79 -16.41 -1.72
CA ASP A 75 3.77 -17.25 -1.02
C ASP A 75 3.23 -17.85 0.29
N PHE A 76 2.23 -17.22 0.92
CA PHE A 76 1.61 -17.69 2.16
C PHE A 76 0.54 -18.76 1.96
N ARG A 77 0.30 -19.20 0.72
CA ARG A 77 -0.73 -20.20 0.41
C ARG A 77 -0.58 -21.49 1.23
N ILE A 78 0.65 -21.92 1.53
CA ILE A 78 0.93 -23.14 2.30
C ILE A 78 0.36 -23.08 3.73
N ALA A 79 0.27 -21.88 4.31
CA ALA A 79 -0.23 -21.66 5.67
C ALA A 79 -1.64 -21.04 5.71
N CYS A 80 -2.25 -20.78 4.54
CA CYS A 80 -3.52 -20.06 4.45
C CYS A 80 -4.71 -21.01 4.62
N PRO A 81 -5.62 -20.76 5.58
CA PRO A 81 -6.82 -21.59 5.77
C PRO A 81 -7.71 -21.68 4.54
N ALA A 82 -7.76 -20.62 3.72
CA ALA A 82 -8.56 -20.59 2.49
C ALA A 82 -7.94 -21.39 1.33
N ALA A 83 -6.72 -21.94 1.48
CA ALA A 83 -6.08 -22.75 0.45
C ALA A 83 -6.46 -24.24 0.52
N GLU A 84 -7.08 -24.68 1.62
CA GLU A 84 -7.54 -26.07 1.82
C GLU A 84 -8.92 -26.36 1.21
N ILE A 85 -9.62 -25.32 0.74
CA ILE A 85 -10.99 -25.37 0.19
C ILE A 85 -10.96 -25.47 -1.33
#